data_AF-A0A2U3MYS2-F1
#
_entry.id   AF-A0A2U3MYS2-F1
#
_cell.length_a   1.000
_cell.length_b   1.000
_cell.length_c   1.000
_cell.angle_alpha   90.00
_cell.angle_beta   90.00
_cell.angle_gamma   90.00
#
_symmetry.space_group_name_H-M   'P 1'
#
loop_
_entity.id
_entity.type
_entity.pdbx_description
1 polymer ?
#
loop_
_entity_poly.entity_id
_entity_poly.type
_entity_poly.pdbx_seq_one_letter_code
_entity_poly.pdbx_strand_id
1 'polypeptide(L)'
;MKNVVFYLATSTTLLGLSGAAMADSPYFSFKDGDGFKRFSVSMGALYVKPTGNAQPIHASTSVAKGESAKVGDISIDEVKNNLDPNMDPNLSTWFVDFLDKIGQNTLPGALSGSANIYGIDEWNNPNTGLEADDVTTLGIMTNYFFTDNVSLEIKAGIPPKVDLIGKGKIYAPLSASAHPSIDLPIIGDVNLPSIDLKKQILITDLAAHGNAAEARAWTPAFELQYHFGKTGVNKFRPYIGLGMMYAYFNELKINPAIEKDLIDAGHMIVNIKNGQAGAALDGKPSSGNPRVKVKASDAIAPVATAGFTYDFNDRWFAVGSVSYAHLKTDTTITVNDDKYGQLISAKSDIEINPILGYAGVGYRF
;
A
#
# COMPACT_ATOMS: atom_id res chain seq x y z
N MET A 1 5.06 -21.85 -12.70
CA MET A 1 4.45 -23.21 -12.70
C MET A 1 5.15 -24.22 -11.78
N LYS A 2 6.48 -24.19 -11.58
CA LYS A 2 7.16 -25.14 -10.66
C LYS A 2 6.89 -24.93 -9.16
N ASN A 3 6.55 -23.72 -8.73
CA ASN A 3 6.39 -23.44 -7.29
C ASN A 3 4.98 -23.78 -6.74
N VAL A 4 3.94 -23.77 -7.58
CA VAL A 4 2.55 -24.09 -7.16
C VAL A 4 2.39 -25.60 -6.88
N VAL A 5 3.12 -26.45 -7.60
CA VAL A 5 3.10 -27.91 -7.40
C VAL A 5 3.81 -28.30 -6.09
N PHE A 6 4.79 -27.51 -5.64
CA PHE A 6 5.53 -27.81 -4.42
C PHE A 6 4.70 -27.56 -3.14
N TYR A 7 3.80 -26.57 -3.15
CA TYR A 7 2.91 -26.29 -2.02
C TYR A 7 1.69 -27.21 -1.92
N LEU A 8 1.18 -27.71 -3.06
CA LEU A 8 0.16 -28.77 -3.04
C LEU A 8 0.75 -30.12 -2.57
N ALA A 9 2.02 -30.39 -2.87
CA ALA A 9 2.70 -31.62 -2.45
C ALA A 9 3.12 -31.60 -0.96
N THR A 10 3.35 -30.43 -0.37
CA THR A 10 3.63 -30.31 1.07
C THR A 10 2.39 -30.45 1.95
N SER A 11 1.20 -30.08 1.46
CA SER A 11 -0.06 -30.39 2.19
C SER A 11 -0.38 -31.89 2.18
N THR A 12 -0.02 -32.61 1.10
CA THR A 12 -0.20 -34.07 1.04
C THR A 12 0.84 -34.83 1.87
N THR A 13 2.05 -34.30 2.04
CA THR A 13 3.07 -34.94 2.89
C THR A 13 2.90 -34.64 4.38
N LEU A 14 2.26 -33.52 4.77
CA LEU A 14 1.84 -33.29 6.17
C LEU A 14 0.74 -34.27 6.63
N LEU A 15 -0.09 -34.74 5.69
CA LEU A 15 -1.07 -35.81 5.92
C LEU A 15 -0.42 -37.21 6.08
N GLY A 16 0.81 -37.41 5.59
CA GLY A 16 1.53 -38.68 5.69
C GLY A 16 2.45 -38.79 6.92
N LEU A 17 3.07 -37.70 7.35
CA LEU A 17 4.04 -37.69 8.46
C LEU A 17 3.41 -37.68 9.86
N SER A 18 2.11 -37.44 9.98
CA SER A 18 1.36 -37.50 11.24
C SER A 18 0.91 -38.91 11.63
N GLY A 19 1.04 -39.90 10.73
CA GLY A 19 0.63 -41.29 11.00
C GLY A 19 1.55 -42.09 11.92
N ALA A 20 2.81 -41.65 12.14
CA ALA A 20 3.80 -42.47 12.84
C ALA A 20 4.32 -41.89 14.17
N ALA A 21 4.15 -40.59 14.44
CA ALA A 21 4.78 -39.94 15.60
C ALA A 21 3.80 -39.45 16.70
N MET A 22 2.49 -39.61 16.53
CA MET A 22 1.45 -39.06 17.42
C MET A 22 0.54 -40.15 18.01
N ALA A 23 1.04 -41.38 18.15
CA ALA A 23 0.22 -42.55 18.48
C ALA A 23 -0.16 -42.69 19.97
N ASP A 24 0.46 -41.94 20.90
CA ASP A 24 0.38 -42.25 22.35
C ASP A 24 -0.09 -41.10 23.27
N SER A 25 -0.69 -40.04 22.74
CA SER A 25 -1.35 -39.02 23.58
C SER A 25 -2.84 -39.38 23.79
N PRO A 26 -3.39 -39.38 25.02
CA PRO A 26 -4.81 -39.61 25.26
C PRO A 26 -5.72 -38.58 24.57
N TYR A 27 -5.19 -37.42 24.21
CA TYR A 27 -5.89 -36.35 23.49
C TYR A 27 -5.72 -36.42 21.96
N PHE A 28 -4.74 -37.19 21.46
CA PHE A 28 -4.45 -37.36 20.02
C PHE A 28 -4.48 -38.83 19.56
N SER A 29 -4.96 -39.75 20.40
CA SER A 29 -5.17 -41.16 20.06
C SER A 29 -6.18 -41.30 18.92
N PHE A 30 -5.76 -42.03 17.88
CA PHE A 30 -6.62 -42.53 16.79
C PHE A 30 -7.47 -43.74 17.20
N LYS A 31 -7.44 -44.16 18.47
CA LYS A 31 -8.26 -45.25 19.01
C LYS A 31 -9.27 -44.73 20.03
N ASP A 32 -10.54 -44.74 19.61
CA ASP A 32 -11.70 -45.38 20.27
C ASP A 32 -12.99 -44.55 20.22
N GLY A 33 -14.09 -45.23 19.86
CA GLY A 33 -15.48 -44.90 20.21
C GLY A 33 -16.36 -44.31 19.09
N ASP A 34 -17.31 -45.12 18.59
CA ASP A 34 -18.56 -44.74 17.89
C ASP A 34 -18.49 -43.79 16.67
N GLY A 35 -17.99 -44.27 15.53
CA GLY A 35 -18.36 -43.73 14.20
C GLY A 35 -18.20 -42.21 13.97
N PHE A 36 -17.50 -41.51 14.86
CA PHE A 36 -17.45 -40.06 14.94
C PHE A 36 -16.44 -39.53 13.92
N LYS A 37 -16.94 -38.74 12.97
CA LYS A 37 -16.14 -38.20 11.87
C LYS A 37 -15.36 -36.98 12.33
N ARG A 38 -14.05 -37.15 12.52
CA ARG A 38 -13.17 -36.13 13.12
C ARG A 38 -12.68 -35.09 12.12
N PHE A 39 -12.76 -35.36 10.82
CA PHE A 39 -12.28 -34.46 9.79
C PHE A 39 -13.39 -34.05 8.85
N SER A 40 -13.42 -32.77 8.47
CA SER A 40 -14.22 -32.32 7.34
C SER A 40 -13.43 -31.38 6.44
N VAL A 41 -13.77 -31.41 5.15
CA VAL A 41 -13.27 -30.45 4.17
C VAL A 41 -14.47 -29.92 3.41
N SER A 42 -14.52 -28.61 3.19
CA SER A 42 -15.50 -27.97 2.34
C SER A 42 -14.83 -27.06 1.32
N MET A 43 -15.46 -26.92 0.17
CA MET A 43 -15.03 -26.00 -0.89
C MET A 43 -16.23 -25.20 -1.37
N GLY A 44 -16.01 -23.92 -1.67
CA GLY A 44 -17.10 -23.02 -1.99
C GLY A 44 -16.66 -21.62 -2.43
N ALA A 45 -17.64 -20.79 -2.79
CA ALA A 45 -17.39 -19.39 -3.09
C ALA A 45 -17.06 -18.64 -1.80
N LEU A 46 -15.96 -17.89 -1.82
CA LEU A 46 -15.53 -16.99 -0.77
C LEU A 46 -15.55 -15.56 -1.33
N TYR A 47 -16.53 -14.78 -0.90
CA TYR A 47 -16.64 -13.36 -1.18
C TYR A 47 -16.00 -12.56 -0.05
N VAL A 48 -15.17 -11.59 -0.41
CA VAL A 48 -14.45 -10.73 0.54
C VAL A 48 -14.82 -9.29 0.21
N LYS A 49 -15.37 -8.61 1.22
CA LYS A 49 -15.74 -7.20 1.15
C LYS A 49 -14.92 -6.40 2.16
N PRO A 50 -13.91 -5.63 1.71
CA PRO A 50 -13.22 -4.66 2.56
C PRO A 50 -14.19 -3.58 3.07
N THR A 51 -14.01 -3.11 4.30
CA THR A 51 -14.83 -2.02 4.87
C THR A 51 -14.01 -0.92 5.52
N GLY A 52 -12.68 -0.94 5.35
CA GLY A 52 -11.82 0.14 5.82
C GLY A 52 -11.89 1.37 4.92
N ASN A 53 -11.51 2.52 5.48
CA ASN A 53 -11.51 3.80 4.78
C ASN A 53 -10.10 4.18 4.32
N ALA A 54 -10.02 4.98 3.25
CA ALA A 54 -8.78 5.59 2.80
C ALA A 54 -8.08 6.38 3.94
N GLN A 55 -6.82 6.06 4.19
CA GLN A 55 -5.99 6.79 5.17
C GLN A 55 -5.02 7.75 4.47
N PRO A 56 -4.72 8.91 5.08
CA PRO A 56 -3.80 9.90 4.53
C PRO A 56 -2.46 9.29 4.11
N ILE A 57 -1.90 9.81 3.01
CA ILE A 57 -0.57 9.41 2.57
C ILE A 57 0.43 10.42 3.12
N HIS A 58 1.37 9.89 3.88
CA HIS A 58 2.48 10.62 4.43
C HIS A 58 3.68 10.52 3.49
N ALA A 59 4.22 11.63 3.02
CA ALA A 59 5.30 11.65 2.05
C ALA A 59 6.51 12.41 2.59
N SER A 60 7.69 11.95 2.20
CA SER A 60 8.97 12.56 2.53
C SER A 60 9.95 12.42 1.37
N THR A 61 10.95 13.29 1.35
CA THR A 61 12.02 13.22 0.34
C THR A 61 13.39 13.17 1.01
N SER A 62 14.43 12.93 0.20
CA SER A 62 15.82 13.04 0.62
C SER A 62 16.31 14.48 0.77
N VAL A 63 15.51 15.49 0.42
CA VAL A 63 15.87 16.91 0.55
C VAL A 63 15.64 17.34 1.99
N ALA A 64 16.71 17.75 2.67
CA ALA A 64 16.60 18.22 4.04
C ALA A 64 15.94 19.60 4.10
N LYS A 65 15.28 19.89 5.22
CA LYS A 65 14.69 21.22 5.47
C LYS A 65 15.78 22.30 5.44
N GLY A 66 15.64 23.26 4.54
CA GLY A 66 16.61 24.33 4.32
C GLY A 66 17.85 23.90 3.54
N GLU A 67 17.82 22.75 2.86
CA GLU A 67 18.92 22.32 2.00
C GLU A 67 19.15 23.36 0.90
N SER A 68 20.40 23.80 0.78
CA SER A 68 20.81 24.77 -0.21
C SER A 68 21.20 24.06 -1.51
N ALA A 69 20.52 24.39 -2.60
CA ALA A 69 20.80 23.87 -3.92
C ALA A 69 21.01 25.02 -4.90
N LYS A 70 21.91 24.84 -5.87
CA LYS A 70 22.02 25.78 -6.99
C LYS A 70 20.73 25.73 -7.82
N VAL A 71 20.25 26.89 -8.25
CA VAL A 71 19.04 26.97 -9.08
C VAL A 71 19.36 26.54 -10.50
N GLY A 72 20.46 27.04 -11.08
CA GLY A 72 20.78 26.77 -12.48
C GLY A 72 19.78 27.46 -13.41
N ASP A 73 19.71 27.01 -14.66
CA ASP A 73 18.79 27.60 -15.63
C ASP A 73 17.33 27.33 -15.25
N ILE A 74 16.50 28.38 -15.24
CA ILE A 74 15.07 28.32 -14.87
C ILE A 74 14.21 29.15 -15.82
N SER A 75 12.98 28.72 -16.12
CA SER A 75 12.03 29.51 -16.90
C SER A 75 11.58 30.76 -16.13
N ILE A 76 11.57 31.92 -16.79
CA ILE A 76 11.12 33.17 -16.17
C ILE A 76 9.63 33.10 -15.80
N ASP A 77 8.80 32.51 -16.67
CA ASP A 77 7.37 32.34 -16.39
C ASP A 77 7.14 31.48 -15.16
N GLU A 78 7.97 30.46 -14.97
CA GLU A 78 7.90 29.57 -13.82
C GLU A 78 8.29 30.30 -12.53
N VAL A 79 9.29 31.19 -12.58
CA VAL A 79 9.61 32.04 -11.43
C VAL A 79 8.44 32.95 -11.09
N LYS A 80 7.87 33.66 -12.08
CA LYS A 80 6.77 34.62 -11.87
C LYS A 80 5.51 33.98 -11.31
N ASN A 81 5.13 32.81 -11.83
CA ASN A 81 3.91 32.12 -11.42
C ASN A 81 3.98 31.52 -10.01
N ASN A 82 5.18 31.38 -9.45
CA ASN A 82 5.39 30.77 -8.13
C ASN A 82 5.96 31.71 -7.08
N LEU A 83 6.02 33.03 -7.35
CA LEU A 83 6.34 34.04 -6.33
C LEU A 83 5.38 33.92 -5.13
N ASP A 84 5.90 33.99 -3.91
CA ASP A 84 5.06 33.93 -2.71
C ASP A 84 4.07 35.10 -2.71
N PRO A 85 2.74 34.85 -2.63
CA PRO A 85 1.73 35.91 -2.59
C PRO A 85 1.89 36.90 -1.43
N ASN A 86 2.61 36.53 -0.37
CA ASN A 86 2.83 37.36 0.82
C ASN A 86 4.13 38.19 0.76
N MET A 87 4.88 38.08 -0.34
CA MET A 87 6.10 38.84 -0.56
C MET A 87 5.79 40.35 -0.70
N ASP A 88 6.72 41.21 -0.31
CA ASP A 88 6.55 42.66 -0.42
C ASP A 88 6.18 43.08 -1.86
N PRO A 89 5.05 43.79 -2.08
CA PRO A 89 4.57 44.14 -3.41
C PRO A 89 5.54 44.98 -4.24
N ASN A 90 6.36 45.83 -3.61
CA ASN A 90 7.33 46.65 -4.32
C ASN A 90 8.51 45.79 -4.80
N LEU A 91 8.92 44.83 -3.97
CA LEU A 91 10.04 43.95 -4.25
C LEU A 91 9.67 42.91 -5.33
N SER A 92 8.45 42.36 -5.28
CA SER A 92 7.93 41.47 -6.32
C SER A 92 7.73 42.19 -7.65
N THR A 93 7.14 43.39 -7.65
CA THR A 93 6.97 44.19 -8.88
C THR A 93 8.31 44.57 -9.51
N TRP A 94 9.26 45.06 -8.70
CA TRP A 94 10.61 45.36 -9.18
C TRP A 94 11.29 44.14 -9.80
N PHE A 95 11.15 42.98 -9.16
CA PHE A 95 11.79 41.76 -9.64
C PHE A 95 11.14 41.25 -10.94
N VAL A 96 9.82 41.30 -11.05
CA VAL A 96 9.10 40.96 -12.29
C VAL A 96 9.51 41.91 -13.42
N ASP A 97 9.57 43.22 -13.16
CA ASP A 97 10.03 44.23 -14.12
C ASP A 97 11.49 43.99 -14.56
N PHE A 98 12.36 43.56 -13.64
CA PHE A 98 13.73 43.19 -13.94
C PHE A 98 13.77 41.97 -14.87
N LEU A 99 13.00 40.92 -14.57
CA LEU A 99 12.90 39.73 -15.42
C LEU A 99 12.36 40.06 -16.82
N ASP A 100 11.37 40.95 -16.93
CA ASP A 100 10.84 41.42 -18.21
C ASP A 100 11.87 42.19 -19.04
N LYS A 101 12.73 42.98 -18.39
CA LYS A 101 13.79 43.75 -19.06
C LYS A 101 14.96 42.90 -19.56
N ILE A 102 15.19 41.71 -19.00
CA ILE A 102 16.23 40.79 -19.50
C ILE A 102 15.89 40.32 -20.93
N GLY A 103 14.61 40.29 -21.31
CA GLY A 103 14.18 39.98 -22.68
C GLY A 103 14.49 38.55 -23.13
N GLN A 104 14.74 37.64 -22.17
CA GLN A 104 14.96 36.21 -22.41
C GLN A 104 13.85 35.41 -21.75
N ASN A 105 13.59 34.20 -22.24
CA ASN A 105 12.56 33.32 -21.67
C ASN A 105 13.08 32.50 -20.47
N THR A 106 14.40 32.46 -20.28
CA THR A 106 15.09 31.66 -19.27
C THR A 106 16.08 32.52 -18.52
N LEU A 107 16.08 32.43 -17.18
CA LEU A 107 17.09 33.04 -16.34
C LEU A 107 18.30 32.08 -16.25
N PRO A 108 19.49 32.48 -16.74
CA PRO A 108 20.68 31.63 -16.69
C PRO A 108 21.13 31.35 -15.25
N GLY A 109 21.75 30.19 -15.04
CA GLY A 109 22.27 29.75 -13.75
C GLY A 109 23.26 30.72 -13.08
N ALA A 110 23.94 31.55 -13.88
CA ALA A 110 24.85 32.58 -13.41
C ALA A 110 24.13 33.75 -12.69
N LEU A 111 22.84 33.95 -12.94
CA LEU A 111 22.03 35.02 -12.35
C LEU A 111 21.03 34.50 -11.31
N SER A 112 20.62 33.23 -11.44
CA SER A 112 19.62 32.60 -10.55
C SER A 112 20.14 32.32 -9.14
N GLY A 113 21.45 32.23 -8.96
CA GLY A 113 22.10 31.95 -7.69
C GLY A 113 21.71 30.58 -7.08
N SER A 114 21.49 30.58 -5.76
CA SER A 114 21.15 29.38 -4.98
C SER A 114 19.81 29.53 -4.27
N ALA A 115 19.14 28.43 -3.95
CA ALA A 115 17.89 28.45 -3.22
C ALA A 115 17.92 27.47 -2.05
N ASN A 116 17.37 27.92 -0.92
CA ASN A 116 17.13 27.06 0.25
C ASN A 116 15.72 26.49 0.15
N ILE A 117 15.59 25.16 0.22
CA ILE A 117 14.35 24.44 -0.08
C ILE A 117 13.66 23.97 1.21
N TYR A 118 12.34 24.12 1.28
CA TYR A 118 11.50 23.81 2.44
C TYR A 118 10.19 23.12 2.05
N GLY A 119 9.58 22.39 3.00
CA GLY A 119 8.22 21.85 2.90
C GLY A 119 8.11 20.51 2.18
N ILE A 120 9.19 20.05 1.54
CA ILE A 120 9.26 18.73 0.89
C ILE A 120 10.13 17.73 1.67
N ASP A 121 10.59 18.08 2.87
CA ASP A 121 11.28 17.17 3.78
C ASP A 121 10.31 16.09 4.27
N GLU A 122 9.14 16.51 4.78
CA GLU A 122 8.09 15.63 5.28
C GLU A 122 6.74 16.36 5.28
N TRP A 123 5.68 15.73 4.76
CA TRP A 123 4.33 16.31 4.74
C TRP A 123 3.22 15.24 4.70
N ASN A 124 2.02 15.68 5.07
CA ASN A 124 0.81 14.87 5.03
C ASN A 124 -0.10 15.30 3.89
N ASN A 125 -0.75 14.34 3.24
CA ASN A 125 -1.79 14.55 2.25
C ASN A 125 -3.14 14.12 2.84
N PRO A 126 -3.89 15.04 3.48
CA PRO A 126 -5.21 14.70 3.98
C PRO A 126 -6.17 14.42 2.82
N ASN A 127 -7.18 13.59 3.06
CA ASN A 127 -8.19 13.18 2.07
C ASN A 127 -7.61 12.40 0.87
N THR A 128 -6.44 11.79 1.04
CA THR A 128 -5.90 10.79 0.11
C THR A 128 -5.92 9.41 0.73
N GLY A 129 -5.73 8.37 -0.07
CA GLY A 129 -5.46 7.03 0.41
C GLY A 129 -5.83 5.95 -0.61
N LEU A 130 -5.81 4.71 -0.15
CA LEU A 130 -6.14 3.53 -0.95
C LEU A 130 -7.26 2.74 -0.26
N GLU A 131 -8.25 2.32 -1.04
CA GLU A 131 -9.32 1.41 -0.62
C GLU A 131 -9.23 0.12 -1.42
N ALA A 132 -9.41 -1.03 -0.77
CA ALA A 132 -9.42 -2.31 -1.47
C ALA A 132 -10.80 -2.59 -2.06
N ASP A 133 -10.85 -3.11 -3.28
CA ASP A 133 -12.09 -3.51 -3.93
C ASP A 133 -12.55 -4.91 -3.47
N ASP A 134 -13.82 -5.20 -3.69
CA ASP A 134 -14.43 -6.49 -3.37
C ASP A 134 -13.90 -7.59 -4.28
N VAL A 135 -13.77 -8.81 -3.75
CA VAL A 135 -13.30 -9.94 -4.55
C VAL A 135 -13.99 -11.25 -4.21
N THR A 136 -14.20 -12.09 -5.23
CA THR A 136 -14.69 -13.46 -5.07
C THR A 136 -13.62 -14.46 -5.48
N THR A 137 -13.34 -15.44 -4.63
CA THR A 137 -12.39 -16.52 -4.88
C THR A 137 -12.96 -17.87 -4.45
N LEU A 138 -12.20 -18.95 -4.69
CA LEU A 138 -12.49 -20.27 -4.16
C LEU A 138 -11.91 -20.40 -2.75
N GLY A 139 -12.79 -20.64 -1.77
CA GLY A 139 -12.43 -20.94 -0.39
C GLY A 139 -12.41 -22.44 -0.12
N ILE A 140 -11.53 -22.85 0.80
CA ILE A 140 -11.36 -24.21 1.29
C ILE A 140 -11.32 -24.13 2.82
N MET A 141 -12.27 -24.78 3.49
CA MET A 141 -12.29 -24.87 4.96
C MET A 141 -12.02 -26.31 5.36
N THR A 142 -11.05 -26.50 6.25
CA THR A 142 -10.69 -27.82 6.81
C THR A 142 -10.89 -27.81 8.31
N ASN A 143 -11.72 -28.72 8.83
CA ASN A 143 -12.06 -28.75 10.25
C ASN A 143 -11.58 -30.07 10.87
N TYR A 144 -10.96 -29.96 12.03
CA TYR A 144 -10.67 -31.07 12.94
C TYR A 144 -11.55 -30.95 14.18
N PHE A 145 -12.44 -31.92 14.39
CA PHE A 145 -13.35 -31.97 15.53
C PHE A 145 -12.70 -32.69 16.70
N PHE A 146 -12.49 -31.97 17.80
CA PHE A 146 -12.07 -32.55 19.08
C PHE A 146 -13.25 -33.25 19.76
N THR A 147 -14.45 -32.68 19.62
CA THR A 147 -15.72 -33.23 20.10
C THR A 147 -16.83 -32.92 19.10
N ASP A 148 -18.05 -33.40 19.35
CA ASP A 148 -19.23 -33.03 18.56
C ASP A 148 -19.44 -31.51 18.46
N ASN A 149 -19.00 -30.76 19.47
CA ASN A 149 -19.28 -29.34 19.59
C ASN A 149 -18.05 -28.45 19.39
N VAL A 150 -16.83 -28.98 19.44
CA VAL A 150 -15.61 -28.16 19.40
C VAL A 150 -14.71 -28.63 18.27
N SER A 151 -14.29 -27.70 17.42
CA SER A 151 -13.34 -27.97 16.33
C SER A 151 -12.32 -26.85 16.13
N LEU A 152 -11.20 -27.21 15.52
CA LEU A 152 -10.26 -26.28 14.92
C LEU A 152 -10.53 -26.23 13.41
N GLU A 153 -10.81 -25.05 12.88
CA GLU A 153 -10.95 -24.79 11.45
C GLU A 153 -9.69 -24.09 10.92
N ILE A 154 -9.25 -24.49 9.73
CA ILE A 154 -8.26 -23.78 8.93
C ILE A 154 -8.94 -23.33 7.66
N LYS A 155 -8.91 -22.01 7.42
CA LYS A 155 -9.41 -21.35 6.22
C LYS A 155 -8.25 -21.09 5.28
N ALA A 156 -8.32 -21.65 4.09
CA ALA A 156 -7.41 -21.38 3.00
C ALA A 156 -8.21 -21.09 1.73
N GLY A 157 -7.55 -20.58 0.70
CA GLY A 157 -8.21 -20.32 -0.58
C GLY A 157 -7.19 -20.03 -1.66
N ILE A 158 -7.69 -19.88 -2.88
CA ILE A 158 -6.87 -19.36 -3.97
C ILE A 158 -6.66 -17.86 -3.69
N PRO A 159 -5.42 -17.39 -3.53
CA PRO A 159 -5.15 -15.99 -3.19
C PRO A 159 -5.61 -15.07 -4.33
N PRO A 160 -6.63 -14.23 -4.11
CA PRO A 160 -7.11 -13.34 -5.15
C PRO A 160 -6.11 -12.23 -5.46
N LYS A 161 -6.24 -11.65 -6.65
CA LYS A 161 -5.71 -10.31 -6.93
C LYS A 161 -6.79 -9.31 -6.54
N VAL A 162 -6.38 -8.30 -5.79
CA VAL A 162 -7.23 -7.26 -5.26
C VAL A 162 -6.77 -5.95 -5.87
N ASP A 163 -7.71 -5.25 -6.48
CA ASP A 163 -7.50 -3.91 -6.98
C ASP A 163 -7.62 -2.90 -5.83
N LEU A 164 -6.73 -1.91 -5.83
CA LEU A 164 -6.71 -0.81 -4.88
C LEU A 164 -7.18 0.46 -5.58
N ILE A 165 -8.29 1.01 -5.12
CA ILE A 165 -8.91 2.24 -5.62
C ILE A 165 -8.22 3.42 -4.95
N GLY A 166 -7.68 4.33 -5.75
CA GLY A 166 -7.05 5.54 -5.27
C GLY A 166 -8.06 6.65 -4.95
N LYS A 167 -7.83 7.36 -3.85
CA LYS A 167 -8.61 8.55 -3.46
C LYS A 167 -7.73 9.77 -3.36
N GLY A 168 -8.23 10.90 -3.88
CA GLY A 168 -7.62 12.21 -3.71
C GLY A 168 -6.39 12.47 -4.57
N LYS A 169 -5.78 13.64 -4.35
CA LYS A 169 -4.61 14.14 -5.06
C LYS A 169 -3.47 14.37 -4.08
N ILE A 170 -2.27 13.97 -4.45
CA ILE A 170 -1.06 14.17 -3.64
C ILE A 170 -0.39 15.46 -4.10
N TYR A 171 -0.16 16.39 -3.17
CA TYR A 171 0.53 17.65 -3.43
C TYR A 171 1.77 17.77 -2.56
N ALA A 172 2.90 18.16 -3.15
CA ALA A 172 4.10 18.54 -2.40
C ALA A 172 4.09 20.06 -2.15
N PRO A 173 4.13 20.52 -0.89
CA PRO A 173 4.08 21.93 -0.56
C PRO A 173 5.48 22.53 -0.61
N LEU A 174 6.02 22.70 -1.81
CA LEU A 174 7.34 23.29 -2.01
C LEU A 174 7.34 24.78 -1.65
N SER A 175 8.31 25.17 -0.85
CA SER A 175 8.71 26.57 -0.69
C SER A 175 10.22 26.69 -0.85
N ALA A 176 10.67 27.76 -1.48
CA ALA A 176 12.09 28.00 -1.68
C ALA A 176 12.43 29.48 -1.48
N SER A 177 13.55 29.76 -0.83
CA SER A 177 14.09 31.12 -0.73
C SER A 177 15.33 31.23 -1.61
N ALA A 178 15.17 31.88 -2.76
CA ALA A 178 16.22 32.08 -3.75
C ALA A 178 17.07 33.30 -3.39
N HIS A 179 18.38 33.15 -3.50
CA HIS A 179 19.39 34.16 -3.25
C HIS A 179 20.13 34.39 -4.58
N PRO A 180 19.56 35.21 -5.48
CA PRO A 180 20.22 35.52 -6.73
C PRO A 180 21.49 36.34 -6.48
N SER A 181 22.52 36.08 -7.28
CA SER A 181 23.80 36.78 -7.21
C SER A 181 24.26 37.12 -8.63
N ILE A 182 24.91 38.27 -8.78
CA ILE A 182 25.52 38.69 -10.04
C ILE A 182 27.03 38.68 -9.85
N ASP A 183 27.72 37.80 -10.57
CA ASP A 183 29.18 37.80 -10.63
C ASP A 183 29.65 38.89 -11.61
N LEU A 184 30.29 39.94 -11.09
CA LEU A 184 30.86 41.02 -11.88
C LEU A 184 32.39 40.86 -11.96
N PRO A 185 32.99 40.78 -13.17
CA PRO A 185 34.41 40.43 -13.37
C PRO A 185 35.46 41.28 -12.64
N ILE A 186 35.08 42.46 -12.14
CA ILE A 186 35.97 43.45 -11.51
C ILE A 186 35.59 43.73 -10.05
N ILE A 187 34.33 43.45 -9.66
CA ILE A 187 33.74 43.90 -8.38
C ILE A 187 33.42 42.71 -7.45
N GLY A 188 33.45 41.48 -7.97
CA GLY A 188 33.05 40.26 -7.25
C GLY A 188 31.54 40.06 -7.21
N ASP A 189 31.10 39.06 -6.44
CA ASP A 189 29.69 38.69 -6.33
C ASP A 189 28.87 39.77 -5.62
N VAL A 190 27.85 40.28 -6.32
CA VAL A 190 26.82 41.17 -5.75
C VAL A 190 25.58 40.34 -5.44
N ASN A 191 25.26 40.20 -4.15
CA ASN A 191 24.02 39.53 -3.72
C ASN A 191 22.82 40.45 -3.94
N LEU A 192 21.80 39.92 -4.61
CA LEU A 192 20.52 40.57 -4.80
C LEU A 192 19.57 40.24 -3.62
N PRO A 193 18.47 40.99 -3.46
CA PRO A 193 17.44 40.66 -2.49
C PRO A 193 16.94 39.21 -2.65
N SER A 194 16.66 38.54 -1.53
CA SER A 194 16.10 37.19 -1.54
C SER A 194 14.67 37.18 -2.09
N ILE A 195 14.31 36.08 -2.73
CA ILE A 195 13.04 35.92 -3.44
C ILE A 195 12.41 34.62 -2.98
N ASP A 196 11.24 34.73 -2.38
CA ASP A 196 10.54 33.58 -1.85
C ASP A 196 9.54 33.05 -2.88
N LEU A 197 9.62 31.74 -3.11
CA LEU A 197 8.76 30.98 -3.99
C LEU A 197 7.91 30.01 -3.15
N LYS A 198 6.66 29.83 -3.56
CA LYS A 198 5.74 28.88 -2.93
C LYS A 198 4.86 28.23 -3.98
N LYS A 199 4.99 26.90 -4.13
CA LYS A 199 4.27 26.11 -5.12
C LYS A 199 3.70 24.83 -4.52
N GLN A 200 2.43 24.58 -4.77
CA GLN A 200 1.82 23.26 -4.55
C GLN A 200 2.03 22.41 -5.80
N ILE A 201 3.00 21.50 -5.76
CA ILE A 201 3.30 20.63 -6.91
C ILE A 201 2.36 19.44 -6.84
N LEU A 202 1.47 19.30 -7.83
CA LEU A 202 0.70 18.07 -7.99
C LEU A 202 1.67 16.94 -8.33
N ILE A 203 1.77 15.95 -7.44
CA ILE A 203 2.60 14.77 -7.68
C ILE A 203 1.82 13.76 -8.50
N THR A 204 0.62 13.39 -8.06
CA THR A 204 -0.23 12.44 -8.79
C THR A 204 -1.70 12.60 -8.35
N ASP A 205 -2.62 12.26 -9.25
CA ASP A 205 -4.04 12.13 -8.96
C ASP A 205 -4.42 10.65 -8.87
N LEU A 206 -4.63 10.16 -7.65
CA LEU A 206 -4.89 8.74 -7.40
C LEU A 206 -6.26 8.30 -7.95
N ALA A 207 -7.20 9.24 -8.13
CA ALA A 207 -8.55 8.94 -8.61
C ALA A 207 -8.68 9.05 -10.14
N ALA A 208 -7.74 9.71 -10.82
CA ALA A 208 -7.84 9.98 -12.26
C ALA A 208 -7.54 8.76 -13.15
N HIS A 209 -6.82 7.76 -12.64
CA HIS A 209 -6.24 6.69 -13.45
C HIS A 209 -6.91 5.31 -13.28
N GLY A 210 -8.10 5.27 -12.68
CA GLY A 210 -8.79 4.01 -12.35
C GLY A 210 -8.18 3.34 -11.12
N ASN A 211 -7.88 2.05 -11.20
CA ASN A 211 -7.21 1.32 -10.12
C ASN A 211 -5.81 1.89 -9.92
N ALA A 212 -5.49 2.31 -8.70
CA ALA A 212 -4.20 2.89 -8.36
C ALA A 212 -3.10 1.83 -8.22
N ALA A 213 -3.46 0.62 -7.78
CA ALA A 213 -2.56 -0.51 -7.67
C ALA A 213 -3.31 -1.85 -7.67
N GLU A 214 -2.58 -2.95 -7.83
CA GLU A 214 -3.04 -4.33 -7.70
C GLU A 214 -2.12 -5.06 -6.71
N ALA A 215 -2.69 -5.89 -5.85
CA ALA A 215 -1.95 -6.75 -4.92
C ALA A 215 -2.55 -8.16 -4.88
N ARG A 216 -1.70 -9.19 -4.81
CA ARG A 216 -2.15 -10.55 -4.50
C ARG A 216 -2.19 -10.75 -2.98
N ALA A 217 -3.36 -11.08 -2.45
CA ALA A 217 -3.58 -11.23 -1.02
C ALA A 217 -3.61 -12.71 -0.60
N TRP A 218 -2.77 -13.07 0.37
CA TRP A 218 -2.76 -14.37 1.04
C TRP A 218 -3.24 -14.19 2.47
N THR A 219 -4.43 -14.70 2.77
CA THR A 219 -5.07 -14.48 4.07
C THR A 219 -5.49 -15.81 4.74
N PRO A 220 -4.57 -16.75 5.01
CA PRO A 220 -4.89 -17.93 5.80
C PRO A 220 -5.40 -17.51 7.19
N ALA A 221 -6.40 -18.24 7.69
CA ALA A 221 -6.91 -18.05 9.03
C ALA A 221 -7.12 -19.39 9.73
N PHE A 222 -7.05 -19.38 11.05
CA PHE A 222 -7.42 -20.51 11.87
C PHE A 222 -8.39 -20.05 12.96
N GLU A 223 -9.36 -20.90 13.30
CA GLU A 223 -10.41 -20.57 14.26
C GLU A 223 -10.76 -21.77 15.13
N LEU A 224 -10.94 -21.52 16.42
CA LEU A 224 -11.64 -22.45 17.30
C LEU A 224 -13.14 -22.19 17.15
N GLN A 225 -13.88 -23.24 16.86
CA GLN A 225 -15.30 -23.17 16.62
C GLN A 225 -16.08 -23.95 17.67
N TYR A 226 -17.21 -23.38 18.09
CA TYR A 226 -18.24 -24.05 18.85
C TYR A 226 -19.47 -24.29 17.97
N HIS A 227 -19.76 -25.56 17.70
CA HIS A 227 -20.91 -26.03 16.94
C HIS A 227 -22.06 -26.38 17.88
N PHE A 228 -23.25 -25.84 17.60
CA PHE A 228 -24.46 -26.19 18.32
C PHE A 228 -25.12 -27.44 17.73
N GLY A 229 -25.77 -28.23 18.59
CA GLY A 229 -26.38 -29.50 18.21
C GLY A 229 -25.39 -30.66 18.07
N LYS A 230 -25.91 -31.84 17.69
CA LYS A 230 -25.13 -33.07 17.53
C LYS A 230 -25.16 -33.56 16.10
N THR A 231 -24.01 -34.08 15.64
CA THR A 231 -23.85 -34.69 14.33
C THR A 231 -24.80 -35.88 14.16
N GLY A 232 -25.48 -36.00 13.01
CA GLY A 232 -26.41 -37.10 12.73
C GLY A 232 -27.78 -37.00 13.42
N VAL A 233 -27.94 -36.10 14.40
CA VAL A 233 -29.24 -35.81 15.04
C VAL A 233 -29.83 -34.51 14.48
N ASN A 234 -29.04 -33.44 14.48
CA ASN A 234 -29.47 -32.13 14.01
C ASN A 234 -28.98 -31.91 12.58
N LYS A 235 -29.90 -31.76 11.63
CA LYS A 235 -29.54 -31.41 10.25
C LYS A 235 -28.99 -29.99 10.13
N PHE A 236 -29.59 -29.03 10.83
CA PHE A 236 -29.11 -27.64 10.86
C PHE A 236 -28.30 -27.40 12.13
N ARG A 237 -27.05 -26.97 11.97
CA ARG A 237 -26.10 -26.79 13.07
C ARG A 237 -25.40 -25.43 12.95
N PRO A 238 -25.89 -24.41 13.67
CA PRO A 238 -25.19 -23.13 13.73
C PRO A 238 -23.86 -23.29 14.48
N TYR A 239 -22.92 -22.39 14.23
CA TYR A 239 -21.65 -22.33 14.92
C TYR A 239 -21.13 -20.91 15.03
N ILE A 240 -20.27 -20.70 16.03
CA ILE A 240 -19.48 -19.49 16.21
C ILE A 240 -18.01 -19.86 16.25
N GLY A 241 -17.16 -18.99 15.71
CA GLY A 241 -15.72 -19.19 15.64
C GLY A 241 -14.97 -17.95 16.09
N LEU A 242 -13.83 -18.15 16.75
CA LEU A 242 -12.88 -17.11 17.09
C LEU A 242 -11.46 -17.58 16.77
N GLY A 243 -10.63 -16.70 16.24
CA GLY A 243 -9.26 -17.05 15.91
C GLY A 243 -8.45 -15.91 15.33
N MET A 244 -7.46 -16.28 14.53
CA MET A 244 -6.50 -15.33 13.95
C MET A 244 -6.35 -15.56 12.45
N MET A 245 -6.15 -14.46 11.74
CA MET A 245 -5.81 -14.38 10.33
C MET A 245 -4.40 -13.82 10.19
N TYR A 246 -3.61 -14.38 9.28
CA TYR A 246 -2.34 -13.82 8.85
C TYR A 246 -2.48 -13.34 7.41
N ALA A 247 -2.21 -12.06 7.16
CA ALA A 247 -2.29 -11.43 5.86
C ALA A 247 -0.88 -11.16 5.33
N TYR A 248 -0.62 -11.67 4.13
CA TYR A 248 0.63 -11.50 3.39
C TYR A 248 0.30 -11.03 1.98
N PHE A 249 1.04 -10.05 1.47
CA PHE A 249 0.76 -9.43 0.17
C PHE A 249 1.97 -9.53 -0.76
N ASN A 250 1.75 -10.00 -1.99
CA ASN A 250 2.79 -10.06 -3.02
C ASN A 250 2.25 -9.66 -4.40
N GLU A 251 3.11 -9.73 -5.42
CA GLU A 251 2.78 -9.29 -6.79
C GLU A 251 2.24 -7.85 -6.83
N LEU A 252 2.81 -6.96 -6.01
CA LEU A 252 2.40 -5.56 -5.94
C LEU A 252 2.72 -4.86 -7.27
N LYS A 253 1.70 -4.29 -7.90
CA LYS A 253 1.80 -3.53 -9.13
C LYS A 253 1.12 -2.18 -8.96
N ILE A 254 1.81 -1.11 -9.30
CA ILE A 254 1.24 0.22 -9.33
C ILE A 254 0.69 0.52 -10.72
N ASN A 255 -0.28 1.44 -10.80
CA ASN A 255 -0.76 1.94 -12.09
C ASN A 255 0.40 2.59 -12.86
N PRO A 256 0.62 2.28 -14.15
CA PRO A 256 1.73 2.85 -14.93
C PRO A 256 1.72 4.38 -15.02
N ALA A 257 0.55 5.03 -14.97
CA ALA A 257 0.46 6.49 -14.97
C ALA A 257 0.98 7.06 -13.64
N ILE A 258 0.53 6.48 -12.51
CA ILE A 258 1.02 6.87 -11.18
C ILE A 258 2.52 6.54 -11.03
N GLU A 259 2.98 5.42 -11.59
CA GLU A 259 4.40 5.08 -11.61
C GLU A 259 5.23 6.16 -12.33
N LYS A 260 4.74 6.59 -13.50
CA LYS A 260 5.37 7.65 -14.29
C LYS A 260 5.41 8.97 -13.51
N ASP A 261 4.29 9.37 -12.90
CA ASP A 261 4.21 10.57 -12.07
C ASP A 261 5.25 10.56 -10.94
N LEU A 262 5.41 9.42 -10.26
CA LEU A 262 6.40 9.25 -9.20
C LEU A 262 7.85 9.26 -9.72
N ILE A 263 8.09 8.72 -10.92
CA ILE A 263 9.41 8.81 -11.59
C ILE A 263 9.73 10.26 -11.96
N ASP A 264 8.76 10.99 -12.51
CA ASP A 264 8.90 12.41 -12.86
C ASP A 264 9.20 13.24 -11.59
N ALA A 265 8.50 12.98 -10.47
CA ALA A 265 8.82 13.56 -9.17
C ALA A 265 10.23 13.17 -8.68
N GLY A 266 10.67 11.92 -8.92
CA GLY A 266 12.03 11.47 -8.64
C GLY A 266 13.08 12.29 -9.41
N HIS A 267 12.84 12.59 -10.68
CA HIS A 267 13.72 13.45 -11.47
C HIS A 267 13.84 14.86 -10.88
N MET A 268 12.76 15.43 -10.34
CA MET A 268 12.80 16.71 -9.64
C MET A 268 13.76 16.67 -8.44
N ILE A 269 13.70 15.63 -7.61
CA ILE A 269 14.60 15.48 -6.46
C ILE A 269 16.05 15.33 -6.91
N VAL A 270 16.31 14.54 -7.95
CA VAL A 270 17.67 14.39 -8.51
C VAL A 270 18.20 15.72 -9.05
N ASN A 271 17.37 16.51 -9.75
CA ASN A 271 17.75 17.83 -10.24
C ASN A 271 18.13 18.77 -9.09
N ILE A 272 17.38 18.76 -7.98
CA ILE A 272 17.74 19.50 -6.76
C ILE A 272 19.13 19.05 -6.25
N LYS A 273 19.35 17.73 -6.11
CA LYS A 273 20.63 17.17 -5.65
C LYS A 273 21.80 17.45 -6.62
N ASN A 274 21.52 17.67 -7.90
CA ASN A 274 22.51 18.06 -8.92
C ASN A 274 22.82 19.57 -8.91
N GLY A 275 22.14 20.38 -8.09
CA GLY A 275 22.27 21.84 -8.16
C GLY A 275 21.60 22.44 -9.41
N GLN A 276 20.51 21.83 -9.86
CA GLN A 276 19.67 22.27 -10.97
C GLN A 276 18.21 22.43 -10.49
N ALA A 277 18.00 23.06 -9.34
CA ALA A 277 16.67 23.19 -8.73
C ALA A 277 15.65 23.93 -9.63
N GLY A 278 16.12 24.81 -10.51
CA GLY A 278 15.31 25.45 -11.55
C GLY A 278 14.77 24.46 -12.58
N ALA A 279 15.62 23.54 -13.05
CA ALA A 279 15.19 22.45 -13.93
C ALA A 279 14.21 21.49 -13.23
N ALA A 280 14.31 21.32 -11.90
CA ALA A 280 13.32 20.60 -11.12
C ALA A 280 11.95 21.31 -11.16
N LEU A 281 11.92 22.63 -10.93
CA LEU A 281 10.68 23.40 -10.94
C LEU A 281 10.03 23.45 -12.34
N ASP A 282 10.86 23.51 -13.38
CA ASP A 282 10.44 23.41 -14.80
C ASP A 282 9.94 22.00 -15.19
N GLY A 283 10.05 20.99 -14.32
CA GLY A 283 9.65 19.62 -14.60
C GLY A 283 10.53 18.91 -15.64
N LYS A 284 11.79 19.33 -15.80
CA LYS A 284 12.72 18.72 -16.77
C LYS A 284 13.24 17.38 -16.25
N PRO A 285 13.48 16.39 -17.13
CA PRO A 285 14.13 15.14 -16.73
C PRO A 285 15.56 15.40 -16.25
N SER A 286 16.01 14.57 -15.32
CA SER A 286 17.37 14.62 -14.76
C SER A 286 18.29 13.58 -15.40
N SER A 287 19.57 13.61 -15.04
CA SER A 287 20.54 12.57 -15.40
C SER A 287 20.39 11.27 -14.58
N GLY A 288 19.50 11.25 -13.59
CA GLY A 288 19.21 10.08 -12.78
C GLY A 288 18.31 9.07 -13.50
N ASN A 289 18.14 7.91 -12.87
CA ASN A 289 17.24 6.86 -13.31
C ASN A 289 16.34 6.42 -12.14
N PRO A 290 15.36 7.25 -11.75
CA PRO A 290 14.46 6.95 -10.64
C PRO A 290 13.61 5.71 -10.92
N ARG A 291 13.45 4.84 -9.92
CA ARG A 291 12.68 3.59 -9.99
C ARG A 291 11.74 3.49 -8.81
N VAL A 292 10.48 3.15 -9.08
CA VAL A 292 9.46 2.96 -8.07
C VAL A 292 9.54 1.54 -7.50
N LYS A 293 9.45 1.43 -6.18
CA LYS A 293 9.36 0.16 -5.47
C LYS A 293 8.26 0.24 -4.42
N VAL A 294 7.34 -0.70 -4.49
CA VAL A 294 6.21 -0.82 -3.56
C VAL A 294 6.46 -1.98 -2.61
N LYS A 295 6.15 -1.77 -1.33
CA LYS A 295 6.16 -2.79 -0.29
C LYS A 295 4.88 -2.68 0.54
N ALA A 296 4.34 -3.83 0.93
CA ALA A 296 3.28 -3.94 1.90
C ALA A 296 3.78 -4.79 3.06
N SER A 297 3.42 -4.43 4.28
CA SER A 297 3.75 -5.19 5.48
C SER A 297 2.79 -6.36 5.66
N ASP A 298 3.29 -7.39 6.33
CA ASP A 298 2.44 -8.49 6.78
C ASP A 298 1.64 -8.05 8.01
N ALA A 299 0.46 -8.62 8.21
CA ALA A 299 -0.40 -8.27 9.32
C ALA A 299 -1.05 -9.50 9.94
N ILE A 300 -1.30 -9.43 11.24
CA ILE A 300 -2.04 -10.43 11.99
C ILE A 300 -3.32 -9.76 12.50
N ALA A 301 -4.47 -10.40 12.29
CA ALA A 301 -5.78 -9.87 12.63
C ALA A 301 -6.60 -10.88 13.45
N PRO A 302 -7.27 -10.48 14.54
CA PRO A 302 -8.29 -11.32 15.14
C PRO A 302 -9.48 -11.46 14.18
N VAL A 303 -10.05 -12.66 14.12
CA VAL A 303 -11.22 -12.97 13.29
C VAL A 303 -12.31 -13.61 14.13
N ALA A 304 -13.55 -13.19 13.88
CA ALA A 304 -14.75 -13.78 14.45
C ALA A 304 -15.68 -14.24 13.33
N THR A 305 -16.30 -15.40 13.51
CA THR A 305 -17.16 -16.04 12.52
C THR A 305 -18.48 -16.46 13.15
N ALA A 306 -19.55 -16.27 12.40
CA ALA A 306 -20.83 -16.93 12.63
C ALA A 306 -21.24 -17.69 11.37
N GLY A 307 -21.65 -18.93 11.52
CA GLY A 307 -22.03 -19.75 10.38
C GLY A 307 -22.99 -20.86 10.76
N PHE A 308 -23.28 -21.70 9.78
CA PHE A 308 -24.06 -22.91 9.97
C PHE A 308 -23.64 -23.98 8.99
N THR A 309 -23.91 -25.22 9.37
CA THR A 309 -23.87 -26.37 8.48
C THR A 309 -25.27 -26.97 8.33
N TYR A 310 -25.57 -27.51 7.15
CA TYR A 310 -26.79 -28.26 6.87
C TYR A 310 -26.43 -29.65 6.33
N ASP A 311 -26.69 -30.67 7.13
CA ASP A 311 -26.35 -32.05 6.83
C ASP A 311 -27.39 -32.66 5.87
N PHE A 312 -26.95 -33.03 4.67
CA PHE A 312 -27.76 -33.78 3.71
C PHE A 312 -27.85 -35.26 4.11
N ASN A 313 -26.73 -35.79 4.58
CA ASN A 313 -26.56 -37.12 5.15
C ASN A 313 -25.34 -37.10 6.11
N ASP A 314 -24.95 -38.25 6.63
CA ASP A 314 -23.86 -38.33 7.63
C ASP A 314 -22.50 -37.85 7.10
N ARG A 315 -22.31 -37.72 5.79
CA ARG A 315 -21.03 -37.35 5.16
C ARG A 315 -21.09 -35.99 4.49
N TRP A 316 -22.15 -35.71 3.73
CA TRP A 316 -22.27 -34.51 2.92
C TRP A 316 -23.07 -33.43 3.64
N PHE A 317 -22.55 -32.20 3.60
CA PHE A 317 -23.20 -31.04 4.19
C PHE A 317 -23.01 -29.79 3.34
N ALA A 318 -23.95 -28.86 3.42
CA ALA A 318 -23.74 -27.48 3.00
C ALA A 318 -23.22 -26.65 4.17
N VAL A 319 -22.48 -25.60 3.87
CA VAL A 319 -21.94 -24.66 4.86
C VAL A 319 -22.10 -23.24 4.37
N GLY A 320 -22.52 -22.36 5.29
CA GLY A 320 -22.60 -20.92 5.07
C GLY A 320 -22.03 -20.18 6.27
N SER A 321 -21.23 -19.14 6.03
CA SER A 321 -20.68 -18.33 7.12
C SER A 321 -20.42 -16.88 6.74
N VAL A 322 -20.43 -16.02 7.76
CA VAL A 322 -19.96 -14.65 7.70
C VAL A 322 -18.87 -14.47 8.75
N SER A 323 -17.74 -13.91 8.34
CA SER A 323 -16.61 -13.61 9.20
C SER A 323 -16.26 -12.12 9.15
N TYR A 324 -15.78 -11.58 10.25
CA TYR A 324 -15.21 -10.23 10.32
C TYR A 324 -13.80 -10.32 10.88
N ALA A 325 -12.83 -9.70 10.22
CA ALA A 325 -11.46 -9.60 10.68
C ALA A 325 -11.08 -8.13 10.87
N HIS A 326 -10.46 -7.79 12.00
CA HIS A 326 -9.92 -6.45 12.22
C HIS A 326 -8.49 -6.38 11.69
N LEU A 327 -8.34 -5.97 10.42
CA LEU A 327 -7.10 -6.06 9.66
C LEU A 327 -6.65 -4.67 9.20
N LYS A 328 -5.44 -4.30 9.63
CA LYS A 328 -4.72 -3.09 9.25
C LYS A 328 -3.30 -3.47 8.84
N THR A 329 -2.80 -2.89 7.74
CA THR A 329 -1.43 -3.07 7.25
C THR A 329 -0.81 -1.73 6.88
N ASP A 330 0.51 -1.69 6.73
CA ASP A 330 1.26 -0.52 6.28
C ASP A 330 1.75 -0.74 4.85
N THR A 331 1.63 0.29 4.01
CA THR A 331 2.21 0.31 2.67
C THR A 331 3.28 1.37 2.60
N THR A 332 4.41 1.03 1.97
CA THR A 332 5.51 1.94 1.70
C THR A 332 5.85 1.92 0.22
N ILE A 333 5.71 3.06 -0.43
CA ILE A 333 6.17 3.31 -1.80
C ILE A 333 7.47 4.11 -1.69
N THR A 334 8.50 3.67 -2.40
CA THR A 334 9.79 4.38 -2.46
C THR A 334 10.16 4.65 -3.91
N VAL A 335 10.69 5.83 -4.18
CA VAL A 335 11.40 6.11 -5.44
C VAL A 335 12.88 6.12 -5.12
N ASN A 336 13.64 5.25 -5.78
CA ASN A 336 15.07 5.09 -5.55
C ASN A 336 15.84 5.38 -6.84
N ASP A 337 17.05 5.88 -6.70
CA ASP A 337 18.00 6.08 -7.78
C ASP A 337 19.32 5.38 -7.43
N ASP A 338 20.01 4.83 -8.43
CA ASP A 338 21.22 4.04 -8.23
C ASP A 338 22.37 4.85 -7.61
N LYS A 339 22.43 6.16 -7.87
CA LYS A 339 23.47 7.07 -7.37
C LYS A 339 23.07 7.76 -6.07
N TYR A 340 21.81 8.19 -5.97
CA TYR A 340 21.34 9.03 -4.85
C TYR A 340 20.62 8.23 -3.75
N GLY A 341 20.37 6.94 -3.96
CA GLY A 341 19.62 6.11 -3.02
C GLY A 341 18.14 6.45 -3.00
N GLN A 342 17.51 6.43 -1.82
CA GLN A 342 16.08 6.71 -1.69
C GLN A 342 15.81 8.21 -1.85
N LEU A 343 15.06 8.58 -2.90
CA LEU A 343 14.70 9.96 -3.23
C LEU A 343 13.40 10.40 -2.56
N ILE A 344 12.39 9.54 -2.59
CA ILE A 344 11.03 9.79 -2.09
C ILE A 344 10.58 8.55 -1.32
N SER A 345 9.88 8.77 -0.20
CA SER A 345 9.17 7.72 0.53
C SER A 345 7.74 8.19 0.82
N ALA A 346 6.76 7.41 0.41
CA ALA A 346 5.37 7.59 0.76
C ALA A 346 4.90 6.39 1.61
N LYS A 347 4.39 6.68 2.80
CA LYS A 347 3.85 5.70 3.74
C LYS A 347 2.37 5.96 3.94
N SER A 348 1.59 4.89 4.04
CA SER A 348 0.17 4.97 4.33
C SER A 348 -0.30 3.69 4.97
N ASP A 349 -1.20 3.84 5.93
CA ASP A 349 -1.91 2.74 6.55
C ASP A 349 -3.04 2.30 5.61
N ILE A 350 -3.25 1.00 5.45
CA ILE A 350 -4.40 0.45 4.74
C ILE A 350 -5.25 -0.30 5.75
N GLU A 351 -6.41 0.28 6.06
CA GLU A 351 -7.46 -0.41 6.78
C GLU A 351 -8.25 -1.27 5.78
N ILE A 352 -8.29 -2.57 6.03
CA ILE A 352 -9.02 -3.51 5.17
C ILE A 352 -10.31 -3.93 5.88
N ASN A 353 -10.19 -4.32 7.15
CA ASN A 353 -11.30 -4.75 8.02
C ASN A 353 -12.34 -5.64 7.29
N PRO A 354 -11.94 -6.74 6.65
CA PRO A 354 -12.81 -7.41 5.69
C PRO A 354 -13.97 -8.14 6.37
N ILE A 355 -15.14 -8.08 5.72
CA ILE A 355 -16.26 -9.00 5.92
C ILE A 355 -16.14 -10.11 4.88
N LEU A 356 -16.03 -11.36 5.33
CA LEU A 356 -15.93 -12.53 4.45
C LEU A 356 -17.24 -13.31 4.47
N GLY A 357 -17.85 -13.51 3.30
CA GLY A 357 -18.99 -14.40 3.09
C GLY A 357 -18.54 -15.70 2.43
N TYR A 358 -18.92 -16.84 2.99
CA TYR A 358 -18.59 -18.15 2.43
C TYR A 358 -19.85 -19.00 2.26
N ALA A 359 -19.95 -19.68 1.12
CA ALA A 359 -21.00 -20.66 0.83
C ALA A 359 -20.39 -21.83 0.05
N GLY A 360 -20.57 -23.05 0.56
CA GLY A 360 -19.93 -24.22 -0.01
C GLY A 360 -20.59 -25.54 0.36
N VAL A 361 -19.99 -26.61 -0.16
CA VAL A 361 -20.37 -28.00 0.14
C VAL A 361 -19.15 -28.71 0.70
N GLY A 362 -19.35 -29.52 1.72
CA GLY A 362 -18.30 -30.28 2.38
C GLY A 362 -18.62 -31.75 2.58
N TYR A 363 -17.56 -32.47 2.90
CA TYR A 363 -17.55 -33.90 3.17
C TYR A 363 -16.88 -34.17 4.51
N ARG A 364 -17.46 -35.06 5.32
CA ARG A 364 -16.91 -35.54 6.59
C ARG A 364 -16.33 -36.94 6.42
N PHE A 365 -15.15 -37.18 6.98
CA PHE A 365 -14.40 -38.44 6.93
C PHE A 365 -14.58 -39.25 8.21
#